data_AF-A0A2V6X2R9-F1
#
_entry.id   AF-A0A2V6X2R9-F1
#
_cell.length_a   1.000
_cell.length_b   1.000
_cell.length_c   1.000
_cell.angle_alpha   90.00
_cell.angle_beta   90.00
_cell.angle_gamma   90.00
#
_symmetry.space_group_name_H-M   'P 1'
#
loop_
_entity.id
_entity.type
_entity.pdbx_description
1 polymer ?
#
loop_
_entity_poly.entity_id
_entity_poly.type
_entity_poly.pdbx_seq_one_letter_code
_entity_poly.pdbx_strand_id
1 'polypeptide(L)'
;MQAYEWSHLIHRGLLISGNPWGAALFGASFFIVTGFHGLHVTGGVIYLLAILRAVANRPEPAASYNAVEIAGLYWHFVDLVWIMVFTFMYLL
;
A
#
# COMPACT_ATOMS: atom_id res chain seq x y z
N MET A 1 -6.95 -10.00 -3.98
CA MET A 1 -6.61 -9.25 -2.75
C MET A 1 -5.21 -9.65 -2.34
N GLN A 2 -4.27 -8.69 -2.21
CA GLN A 2 -2.81 -8.88 -2.17
C GLN A 2 -2.29 -10.13 -1.42
N ALA A 3 -2.82 -10.43 -0.23
CA ALA A 3 -2.42 -11.59 0.56
C ALA A 3 -2.70 -12.96 -0.11
N TYR A 4 -3.79 -13.05 -0.87
CA TYR A 4 -4.11 -14.25 -1.65
C TYR A 4 -3.11 -14.45 -2.78
N GLU A 5 -2.75 -13.38 -3.48
CA GLU A 5 -1.76 -13.42 -4.56
C GLU A 5 -0.39 -13.85 -4.05
N TRP A 6 0.07 -13.27 -2.93
CA TRP A 6 1.31 -13.67 -2.28
C TRP A 6 1.30 -15.15 -1.93
N SER A 7 0.22 -15.60 -1.28
CA SER A 7 0.08 -17.01 -0.89
C SER A 7 0.11 -17.91 -2.11
N HIS A 8 -0.63 -17.58 -3.17
CA HIS A 8 -0.66 -18.34 -4.42
C HIS A 8 0.73 -18.41 -5.09
N LEU A 9 1.45 -17.29 -5.18
CA LEU A 9 2.79 -17.23 -5.78
C LEU A 9 3.83 -18.02 -4.97
N ILE A 10 3.78 -17.92 -3.63
CA ILE A 10 4.65 -18.69 -2.74
C ILE A 10 4.39 -20.19 -2.89
N HIS A 11 3.12 -20.62 -2.94
CA HIS A 11 2.78 -22.04 -3.15
C HIS A 11 3.24 -22.55 -4.52
N ARG A 12 3.32 -21.67 -5.52
CA ARG A 12 3.86 -22.01 -6.83
C ARG A 12 5.39 -22.13 -6.80
N GLY A 13 6.08 -21.53 -5.80
CA GLY A 13 7.54 -21.56 -5.67
C GLY A 13 8.22 -20.19 -5.86
N LEU A 14 7.47 -19.08 -5.96
CA LEU A 14 8.07 -17.75 -5.94
C LEU A 14 8.46 -17.40 -4.50
N LEU A 15 9.76 -17.28 -4.25
CA LEU A 15 10.28 -16.90 -2.94
C LEU A 15 11.07 -15.59 -3.04
N ILE A 16 11.28 -14.93 -1.89
CA ILE A 16 12.23 -13.81 -1.82
C ILE A 16 13.63 -14.26 -2.25
N SER A 17 14.02 -15.49 -1.94
CA SER A 17 15.35 -16.03 -2.21
C SER A 17 15.50 -16.67 -3.59
N GLY A 18 14.42 -16.82 -4.36
CA GLY A 18 14.50 -17.54 -5.63
C GLY A 18 13.22 -17.46 -6.45
N ASN A 19 13.40 -17.43 -7.77
CA ASN A 19 12.34 -17.41 -8.75
C ASN A 19 12.54 -18.55 -9.78
N PRO A 20 11.61 -19.52 -9.87
CA PRO A 20 11.73 -20.64 -10.80
C PRO A 20 11.31 -20.35 -12.24
N TRP A 21 10.74 -19.17 -12.56
CA TRP A 21 10.19 -18.87 -13.89
C TRP A 21 10.80 -17.65 -14.59
N GLY A 22 11.93 -17.13 -14.12
CA GLY A 22 12.54 -15.96 -14.75
C GLY A 22 13.73 -15.39 -13.98
N ALA A 23 13.82 -14.05 -13.97
CA ALA A 23 14.92 -13.36 -13.31
C ALA A 23 15.00 -13.71 -11.81
N ALA A 24 16.20 -14.07 -11.35
CA ALA A 24 16.44 -14.53 -9.99
C ALA A 24 16.01 -13.51 -8.92
N LEU A 25 16.15 -12.20 -9.21
CA LEU A 25 15.84 -11.12 -8.26
C LEU A 25 14.36 -10.71 -8.26
N PHE A 26 13.56 -11.18 -9.24
CA PHE A 26 12.18 -10.73 -9.39
C PHE A 26 11.34 -10.96 -8.13
N GLY A 27 11.45 -12.15 -7.52
CA GLY A 27 10.72 -12.46 -6.28
C GLY A 27 11.06 -11.49 -5.14
N ALA A 28 12.36 -11.23 -4.91
CA ALA A 28 12.80 -10.27 -3.90
C ALA A 28 12.24 -8.86 -4.17
N SER A 29 12.42 -8.35 -5.39
CA SER A 29 11.94 -7.01 -5.77
C SER A 29 10.42 -6.90 -5.65
N PHE A 30 9.69 -7.89 -6.14
CA PHE A 30 8.22 -7.93 -6.09
C PHE A 30 7.71 -7.88 -4.65
N PHE A 31 8.17 -8.78 -3.79
CA PHE A 31 7.68 -8.86 -2.41
C PHE A 31 8.09 -7.65 -1.56
N ILE A 32 9.30 -7.11 -1.75
CA ILE A 32 9.75 -5.91 -1.01
C ILE A 32 8.94 -4.69 -1.45
N VAL A 33 8.83 -4.42 -2.75
CA VAL A 33 8.14 -3.23 -3.26
C VAL A 33 6.64 -3.28 -2.92
N THR A 34 5.98 -4.39 -3.24
CA THR A 34 4.53 -4.52 -2.97
C THR A 34 4.22 -4.64 -1.48
N GLY A 35 5.13 -5.22 -0.69
CA GLY A 35 5.00 -5.34 0.76
C GLY A 35 5.16 -4.01 1.47
N PHE A 36 6.19 -3.23 1.10
CA PHE A 36 6.41 -1.88 1.64
C PHE A 36 5.25 -0.94 1.28
N HIS A 37 4.74 -1.04 0.05
CA HIS A 37 3.55 -0.33 -0.35
C HIS A 37 2.32 -0.76 0.47
N GLY A 38 2.10 -2.06 0.67
CA GLY A 38 1.02 -2.58 1.51
C GLY A 38 1.09 -2.08 2.96
N LEU A 39 2.31 -1.90 3.51
CA LEU A 39 2.50 -1.26 4.81
C LEU A 39 2.05 0.21 4.82
N HIS A 40 2.36 0.98 3.77
CA HIS A 40 1.89 2.37 3.65
C HIS A 40 0.38 2.45 3.54
N VAL A 41 -0.25 1.59 2.74
CA VAL A 41 -1.71 1.51 2.65
C VAL A 41 -2.32 1.19 4.01
N THR A 42 -1.80 0.17 4.71
CA THR A 42 -2.29 -0.21 6.05
C THR A 42 -2.14 0.95 7.05
N GLY A 43 -0.98 1.60 7.08
CA GLY A 43 -0.74 2.79 7.91
C GLY A 43 -1.65 3.95 7.54
N GLY A 44 -1.91 4.16 6.25
CA GLY A 44 -2.84 5.17 5.74
C GLY A 44 -4.27 4.92 6.18
N VAL A 45 -4.75 3.68 6.16
CA VAL A 45 -6.09 3.34 6.63
C VAL A 45 -6.20 3.64 8.13
N ILE A 46 -5.21 3.24 8.91
CA ILE A 46 -5.16 3.53 10.35
C ILE A 46 -5.17 5.05 10.59
N TYR A 47 -4.39 5.81 9.82
CA TYR A 47 -4.33 7.26 9.91
C TYR A 47 -5.68 7.91 9.56
N LEU A 48 -6.33 7.49 8.46
CA LEU A 48 -7.66 7.98 8.07
C LEU A 48 -8.72 7.66 9.13
N LEU A 49 -8.71 6.46 9.71
CA LEU A 49 -9.61 6.09 10.81
C LEU A 49 -9.38 6.95 12.06
N ALA A 50 -8.12 7.26 12.38
CA ALA A 50 -7.78 8.15 13.49
C ALA A 50 -8.29 9.58 13.25
N ILE A 51 -8.13 10.11 12.02
CA ILE A 51 -8.67 11.42 11.63
C ILE A 51 -10.19 11.43 11.67
N LEU A 52 -10.85 10.40 11.13
CA LEU A 52 -12.31 10.27 11.17
C LEU A 52 -12.82 10.31 12.62
N ARG A 53 -12.18 9.56 13.52
CA ARG A 53 -12.53 9.56 14.95
C ARG A 53 -12.25 10.91 15.61
N ALA A 54 -11.16 11.59 15.24
CA ALA A 54 -10.83 12.91 15.78
C ALA A 54 -11.85 13.98 15.35
N VAL A 55 -12.29 13.95 14.09
CA VAL A 55 -13.31 14.86 13.54
C VAL A 55 -14.66 14.62 14.20
N ALA A 56 -15.09 13.36 14.33
CA ALA A 56 -16.39 13.00 14.90
C ALA A 56 -16.57 13.44 16.37
N ASN A 57 -15.47 13.60 17.12
CA ASN A 57 -15.50 13.97 18.54
C ASN A 57 -15.28 15.48 18.79
N ARG A 58 -15.22 16.32 17.75
CA ARG A 58 -14.98 17.77 17.91
C ARG A 58 -16.24 18.60 17.63
N PRO A 59 -16.58 19.58 18.50
CA PRO A 59 -17.75 20.45 18.30
C PRO A 59 -17.53 21.53 17.23
N GLU A 60 -16.27 21.88 16.90
CA GLU A 60 -15.94 22.90 15.90
C GLU A 60 -15.28 22.27 14.63
N PRO A 61 -15.98 22.29 13.48
CA PRO A 61 -15.47 21.72 12.22
C PRO A 61 -14.25 22.44 11.65
N ALA A 62 -14.13 23.75 11.89
CA ALA A 62 -13.13 24.63 11.29
C ALA A 62 -11.68 24.21 11.58
N ALA A 63 -11.42 23.73 12.79
CA ALA A 63 -10.08 23.28 13.21
C ALA A 63 -9.67 21.92 12.59
N SER A 64 -10.60 21.19 11.96
CA SER A 64 -10.36 19.83 11.49
C SER A 64 -10.13 19.72 9.97
N TYR A 65 -10.44 20.77 9.19
CA TYR A 65 -10.29 20.77 7.73
C TYR A 65 -8.85 20.49 7.27
N ASN A 66 -7.87 21.16 7.89
CA ASN A 66 -6.46 20.99 7.55
C ASN A 66 -5.99 19.54 7.79
N ALA A 67 -6.41 18.93 8.91
CA ALA A 67 -6.05 17.55 9.23
C ALA A 67 -6.65 16.54 8.24
N VAL A 68 -7.87 16.77 7.75
CA VAL A 68 -8.50 15.94 6.72
C VAL A 68 -7.82 16.14 5.36
N GLU A 69 -7.48 17.38 5.00
CA GLU A 69 -6.79 17.70 3.75
C GLU A 69 -5.41 17.01 3.68
N ILE A 70 -4.60 17.14 4.73
CA ILE A 70 -3.29 16.47 4.81
C ILE A 70 -3.46 14.94 4.72
N ALA A 71 -4.45 14.37 5.41
CA ALA A 71 -4.70 12.93 5.35
C ALA A 71 -5.15 12.46 3.97
N GLY A 72 -5.97 13.27 3.28
CA GLY A 72 -6.36 13.04 1.89
C GLY A 72 -5.17 13.11 0.94
N LEU A 73 -4.30 14.12 1.08
CA LEU A 73 -3.08 14.25 0.27
C LEU A 73 -2.14 13.06 0.47
N TYR A 74 -1.96 12.60 1.70
CA TYR A 74 -1.18 11.39 1.98
C TYR A 74 -1.79 10.17 1.28
N TRP A 75 -3.11 9.98 1.36
CA TRP A 75 -3.78 8.84 0.73
C TRP A 75 -3.65 8.87 -0.80
N HIS A 76 -3.84 10.04 -1.43
CA HIS A 76 -3.65 10.21 -2.87
C HIS A 76 -2.21 9.98 -3.31
N PHE A 77 -1.23 10.40 -2.51
CA PHE A 77 0.17 10.10 -2.80
C PHE A 77 0.43 8.59 -2.81
N VAL A 78 -0.09 7.86 -1.82
CA VAL A 78 0.04 6.38 -1.79
C VAL A 78 -0.61 5.76 -3.03
N ASP A 79 -1.81 6.20 -3.42
CA ASP A 79 -2.51 5.72 -4.61
C ASP A 79 -1.70 5.95 -5.91
N LEU A 80 -1.11 7.14 -6.07
CA LEU A 80 -0.26 7.45 -7.23
C LEU A 80 0.98 6.54 -7.31
N VAL A 81 1.61 6.25 -6.16
CA VAL A 81 2.74 5.31 -6.11
C VAL A 81 2.28 3.89 -6.52
N TRP A 82 1.06 3.50 -6.16
CA TRP A 82 0.53 2.18 -6.54
C TRP A 82 0.37 2.04 -8.06
N ILE A 83 -0.13 3.06 -8.74
CA ILE A 83 -0.29 3.05 -10.21
C ILE A 83 1.08 2.80 -10.87
N MET A 84 2.14 3.44 -10.35
CA MET A 84 3.49 3.24 -10.85
C MET A 84 4.00 1.82 -10.58
N VAL A 85 3.85 1.31 -9.36
CA VAL A 85 4.24 -0.07 -8.99
C VAL A 85 3.51 -1.10 -9.85
N PHE A 86 2.20 -0.92 -10.04
CA PHE A 86 1.38 -1.81 -10.85
C PHE A 86 1.87 -1.84 -12.30
N THR A 87 2.17 -0.67 -12.86
CA THR A 87 2.67 -0.55 -14.23
C THR A 87 3.98 -1.32 -14.42
N PHE A 88 4.97 -1.13 -13.53
CA PHE A 88 6.27 -1.78 -13.65
C PHE A 88 6.28 -3.28 -13.33
N MET A 89 5.35 -3.77 -12.50
CA MET A 89 5.35 -5.17 -12.06
C MET A 89 4.40 -6.06 -12.86
N TYR A 90 3.36 -5.49 -13.47
CA TYR A 90 2.32 -6.27 -14.15
C TYR A 90 2.12 -5.91 -15.63
N LEU A 91 2.43 -4.68 -16.06
CA LEU A 91 2.17 -4.24 -17.45
C LEU A 91 3.42 -4.21 -18.33
N LEU A 92 4.58 -3.97 -17.73
CA LEU A 92 5.90 -3.97 -18.39
C LEU A 92 6.65 -5.26 -18.08
#